data_AF-A0A1B6LNN4-F1
#
_entry.id   AF-A0A1B6LNN4-F1
#
_cell.length_a   1.000
_cell.length_b   1.000
_cell.length_c   1.000
_cell.angle_alpha   90.00
_cell.angle_beta   90.00
_cell.angle_gamma   90.00
#
_symmetry.space_group_name_H-M   'P 1'
#
loop_
_entity.id
_entity.type
_entity.pdbx_description
1 polymer ?
#
loop_
_entity_poly.entity_id
_entity_poly.type
_entity_poly.pdbx_seq_one_letter_code
_entity_poly.pdbx_strand_id
1 'polypeptide(L)'
;AKLAHPKGLAMAADKTMYFADGTNIRSVDPDGIIHTLIGHHRHLNVWQPIPCQGAIPAQQAQLQWPTGLSLSPLDGSLHFIDDRLVLKLTADMKVKVVAGTPLHCHTHKEDKKQPVMRSENHHKNQNSDDDSSTSLGQVLALAFNPSGQLFIADSDSRKVNAIRVVDPAGRMADFAGRGHFYDKRDCDCMATNSSGTMPCQ
;
A
#
# COMPACT_ATOMS: atom_id res chain seq x y z
N ALA A 1 24.04 17.10 5.32
CA ALA A 1 23.60 16.01 6.20
C ALA A 1 24.00 14.67 5.59
N LYS A 2 24.27 13.63 6.39
CA LYS A 2 24.56 12.28 5.88
C LYS A 2 23.26 11.52 5.59
N LEU A 3 23.23 10.77 4.50
CA LEU A 3 22.14 9.84 4.15
C LEU A 3 22.52 8.42 4.58
N ALA A 4 21.53 7.62 4.95
CA ALA A 4 21.72 6.22 5.32
C ALA A 4 21.56 5.31 4.10
N HIS A 5 20.33 5.22 3.55
CA HIS A 5 19.98 4.37 2.42
C HIS A 5 18.82 5.03 1.65
N PRO A 6 19.11 6.03 0.78
CA PRO A 6 18.08 6.70 0.00
C PRO A 6 17.41 5.73 -0.98
N LYS A 7 16.07 5.81 -1.09
CA LYS A 7 15.24 4.94 -1.92
C LYS A 7 14.36 5.78 -2.87
N GLY A 8 13.04 5.57 -2.89
CA GLY A 8 12.14 6.35 -3.75
C GLY A 8 12.09 7.82 -3.34
N LEU A 9 11.73 8.67 -4.30
CA LEU A 9 11.56 10.10 -4.12
C LEU A 9 10.27 10.59 -4.78
N ALA A 10 9.77 11.74 -4.33
CA ALA A 10 8.64 12.45 -4.91
C ALA A 10 8.87 13.97 -4.81
N MET A 11 8.42 14.71 -5.82
CA MET A 11 8.57 16.17 -5.90
C MET A 11 7.21 16.85 -5.75
N ALA A 12 7.07 17.74 -4.76
CA ALA A 12 5.86 18.55 -4.60
C ALA A 12 5.90 19.83 -5.44
N ALA A 13 4.72 20.43 -5.62
CA ALA A 13 4.53 21.64 -6.41
C ALA A 13 5.23 22.87 -5.82
N ASP A 14 5.43 22.89 -4.51
CA ASP A 14 6.21 23.90 -3.77
C ASP A 14 7.73 23.69 -3.90
N LYS A 15 8.17 22.72 -4.71
CA LYS A 15 9.56 22.30 -4.91
C LYS A 15 10.18 21.59 -3.70
N THR A 16 9.38 21.21 -2.70
CA THR A 16 9.84 20.31 -1.64
C THR A 16 10.04 18.92 -2.20
N MET A 17 11.24 18.35 -2.02
CA MET A 17 11.54 16.96 -2.35
C MET A 17 11.27 16.08 -1.14
N TYR A 18 10.57 14.96 -1.32
CA TYR A 18 10.40 13.92 -0.30
C TYR A 18 11.14 12.66 -0.73
N PHE A 19 11.81 11.98 0.18
CA PHE A 19 12.49 10.73 -0.12
C PHE A 19 12.57 9.79 1.09
N ALA A 20 12.55 8.48 0.84
CA ALA A 20 12.83 7.49 1.87
C ALA A 20 14.35 7.39 2.09
N ASP A 21 14.78 7.35 3.36
CA ASP A 21 16.18 7.25 3.76
C ASP A 21 16.32 6.32 4.99
N GLY A 22 16.86 5.11 4.79
CA GLY A 22 16.90 4.10 5.85
C GLY A 22 15.49 3.72 6.31
N THR A 23 15.18 3.95 7.58
CA THR A 23 13.84 3.73 8.20
C THR A 23 13.04 5.02 8.37
N ASN A 24 13.43 6.10 7.68
CA ASN A 24 12.78 7.41 7.80
C ASN A 24 12.28 7.90 6.43
N ILE A 25 11.34 8.84 6.47
CA ILE A 25 11.03 9.71 5.33
C ILE A 25 11.58 11.09 5.63
N ARG A 26 12.32 11.64 4.68
CA ARG A 26 12.99 12.94 4.78
C ARG A 26 12.45 13.88 3.71
N SER A 27 12.60 15.17 3.96
CA SER A 27 12.31 16.20 2.97
C SER A 27 13.51 17.10 2.75
N VAL A 28 13.60 17.70 1.56
CA VAL A 28 14.55 18.75 1.21
C VAL A 28 13.73 19.94 0.75
N ASP A 29 13.95 21.10 1.38
CA ASP A 29 13.33 22.35 0.97
C ASP A 29 14.01 22.92 -0.30
N PRO A 30 13.44 23.98 -0.92
CA PRO A 30 14.04 24.61 -2.10
C PRO A 30 15.43 25.22 -1.87
N ASP A 31 15.80 25.47 -0.62
CA ASP A 31 17.11 26.00 -0.21
C ASP A 31 18.16 24.87 -0.01
N GLY A 32 17.75 23.61 -0.16
CA GLY A 32 18.61 22.44 -0.04
C GLY A 32 18.79 21.92 1.40
N ILE A 33 18.00 22.41 2.36
CA ILE A 33 18.05 21.99 3.76
C ILE A 33 17.24 20.70 3.93
N ILE A 34 17.85 19.71 4.59
CA ILE A 34 17.24 18.39 4.79
C ILE A 34 16.58 18.30 6.16
N HIS A 35 15.30 17.93 6.18
CA HIS A 35 14.51 17.66 7.38
C HIS A 35 14.13 16.18 7.48
N THR A 36 13.78 15.73 8.68
CA THR A 36 13.19 14.40 8.90
C THR A 36 11.72 14.57 9.20
N LEU A 37 10.89 13.98 8.35
CA LEU A 37 9.45 14.20 8.32
C LEU A 37 8.71 13.10 9.07
N ILE A 38 9.07 11.84 8.79
CA ILE A 38 8.48 10.65 9.40
C ILE A 38 9.59 9.77 9.94
N GLY A 39 9.37 9.25 11.14
CA GLY A 39 10.37 8.52 11.89
C GLY A 39 11.20 9.42 12.81
N HIS A 40 12.17 8.81 13.46
CA HIS A 40 13.03 9.48 14.42
C HIS A 40 14.42 8.85 14.40
N HIS A 41 15.38 9.57 14.99
CA HIS A 41 16.76 9.09 15.17
C HIS A 41 17.03 8.60 16.59
N ARG A 42 15.99 8.52 17.43
CA ARG A 42 16.14 8.19 18.84
C ARG A 42 15.83 6.71 19.03
N HIS A 43 16.69 5.98 19.71
CA HIS A 43 16.33 4.67 20.25
C HIS A 43 15.31 4.87 21.38
N LEU A 44 14.05 5.09 21.02
CA LEU A 44 12.97 4.97 21.98
C LEU A 44 12.90 3.49 22.35
N ASN A 45 13.12 3.16 23.63
CA ASN A 45 13.02 1.78 24.15
C ASN A 45 11.59 1.21 24.09
N VAL A 46 10.66 1.90 23.42
CA VAL A 46 9.27 1.49 23.22
C VAL A 46 9.01 1.54 21.72
N TRP A 47 8.88 0.37 21.11
CA TRP A 47 8.42 0.23 19.73
C TRP A 47 6.91 0.48 19.67
N GLN A 48 6.48 1.46 18.89
CA GLN A 48 5.07 1.74 18.64
C GLN A 48 4.73 1.38 17.19
N PRO A 49 3.94 0.33 16.95
CA PRO A 49 3.50 0.00 15.60
C PRO A 49 2.57 1.06 15.03
N ILE A 50 2.49 1.12 13.70
CA ILE A 50 1.37 1.78 13.01
C ILE A 50 0.06 1.11 13.49
N PRO A 51 -0.94 1.86 13.98
CA PRO A 51 -2.15 1.26 14.52
C PRO A 51 -2.99 0.58 13.43
N CYS A 52 -3.76 -0.45 13.81
CA CYS A 52 -4.70 -1.13 12.89
C CYS A 52 -5.79 -0.18 12.35
N GLN A 53 -6.18 0.82 13.15
CA GLN A 53 -7.16 1.83 12.80
C GLN A 53 -6.73 3.19 13.34
N GLY A 54 -7.05 4.26 12.61
CA GLY A 54 -6.70 5.62 12.98
C GLY A 54 -5.32 6.05 12.47
N ALA A 55 -4.70 6.99 13.17
CA ALA A 55 -3.46 7.62 12.76
C ALA A 55 -2.58 7.97 13.96
N ILE A 56 -1.26 7.93 13.79
CA ILE A 56 -0.28 8.31 14.81
C ILE A 56 0.57 9.50 14.33
N PRO A 57 1.10 10.34 15.24
CA PRO A 57 2.03 11.40 14.87
C PRO A 57 3.24 10.88 14.07
N ALA A 58 3.64 11.60 13.03
CA ALA A 58 4.72 11.20 12.14
C ALA A 58 6.07 10.98 12.86
N GLN A 59 6.32 11.74 13.92
CA GLN A 59 7.53 11.63 14.75
C GLN A 59 7.52 10.39 15.66
N GLN A 60 6.36 9.76 15.87
CA GLN A 60 6.21 8.52 16.65
C GLN A 60 6.21 7.27 15.76
N ALA A 61 5.93 7.42 14.46
CA ALA A 61 5.88 6.32 13.51
C ALA A 61 7.24 5.64 13.37
N GLN A 62 7.28 4.31 13.54
CA GLN A 62 8.50 3.50 13.37
C GLN A 62 8.38 2.65 12.11
N LEU A 63 8.88 3.19 11.00
CA LEU A 63 8.84 2.53 9.70
C LEU A 63 9.83 1.36 9.66
N GLN A 64 9.51 0.31 8.90
CA GLN A 64 10.35 -0.88 8.79
C GLN A 64 11.22 -0.83 7.53
N TRP A 65 10.59 -0.59 6.39
CA TRP A 65 11.23 -0.59 5.08
C TRP A 65 10.52 0.37 4.12
N PRO A 66 10.65 1.70 4.32
CA PRO A 66 10.01 2.66 3.45
C PRO A 66 10.65 2.63 2.06
N THR A 67 9.90 2.54 0.95
CA THR A 67 10.47 2.43 -0.41
C THR A 67 9.95 3.50 -1.37
N GLY A 68 8.86 3.23 -2.09
CA GLY A 68 8.28 4.13 -3.08
C GLY A 68 7.43 5.21 -2.43
N LEU A 69 7.49 6.42 -2.98
CA LEU A 69 6.73 7.59 -2.54
C LEU A 69 5.94 8.15 -3.74
N SER A 70 4.75 8.69 -3.49
CA SER A 70 3.99 9.47 -4.47
C SER A 70 3.11 10.49 -3.77
N LEU A 71 2.84 11.59 -4.45
CA LEU A 71 1.97 12.65 -3.96
C LEU A 71 0.62 12.55 -4.66
N SER A 72 -0.45 12.67 -3.88
CA SER A 72 -1.78 12.75 -4.47
C SER A 72 -1.92 14.06 -5.26
N PRO A 73 -2.38 14.04 -6.51
CA PRO A 73 -2.59 15.25 -7.30
C PRO A 73 -3.79 16.06 -6.82
N LEU A 74 -4.66 15.50 -5.96
CA LEU A 74 -5.85 16.19 -5.48
C LEU A 74 -5.57 17.13 -4.30
N ASP A 75 -4.73 16.69 -3.36
CA ASP A 75 -4.48 17.39 -2.10
C ASP A 75 -3.00 17.53 -1.73
N GLY A 76 -2.08 17.02 -2.57
CA GLY A 76 -0.64 17.02 -2.29
C GLY A 76 -0.22 16.06 -1.18
N SER A 77 -1.12 15.18 -0.70
CA SER A 77 -0.79 14.28 0.41
C SER A 77 0.22 13.21 0.00
N LEU A 78 1.24 13.03 0.86
CA LEU A 78 2.30 12.06 0.64
C LEU A 78 1.84 10.65 0.98
N HIS A 79 1.91 9.77 0.00
CA HIS A 79 1.71 8.33 0.14
C HIS A 79 3.03 7.62 -0.05
N PHE A 80 3.27 6.57 0.74
CA PHE A 80 4.51 5.83 0.69
C PHE A 80 4.29 4.36 1.05
N ILE A 81 5.19 3.54 0.54
CA ILE A 81 5.22 2.10 0.81
C ILE A 81 6.07 1.88 2.06
N ASP A 82 5.59 1.07 2.99
CA ASP A 82 6.37 0.51 4.11
C ASP A 82 6.09 -1.00 4.20
N ASP A 83 7.04 -1.82 3.71
CA ASP A 83 6.89 -3.27 3.55
C ASP A 83 5.62 -3.69 2.73
N ARG A 84 4.56 -4.17 3.39
CA ARG A 84 3.29 -4.59 2.76
C ARG A 84 2.18 -3.57 2.91
N LEU A 85 2.50 -2.38 3.39
CA LEU A 85 1.55 -1.31 3.66
C LEU A 85 1.74 -0.17 2.67
N VAL A 86 0.62 0.45 2.30
CA VAL A 86 0.63 1.82 1.78
C VAL A 86 0.11 2.73 2.87
N LEU A 87 0.95 3.69 3.25
CA LEU A 87 0.70 4.66 4.31
C LEU A 87 0.51 6.05 3.69
N LYS A 88 -0.29 6.90 4.35
CA LYS A 88 -0.48 8.32 4.03
C LYS A 88 -0.01 9.19 5.18
N LEU A 89 0.74 10.24 4.87
CA LEU A 89 0.94 11.39 5.75
C LEU A 89 -0.21 12.38 5.54
N THR A 90 -0.96 12.63 6.61
CA THR A 90 -2.07 13.58 6.63
C THR A 90 -1.57 15.00 6.84
N ALA A 91 -2.39 15.99 6.49
CA ALA A 91 -2.06 17.40 6.67
C ALA A 91 -1.80 17.80 8.13
N ASP A 92 -2.39 17.08 9.09
CA ASP A 92 -2.13 17.24 10.53
C ASP A 92 -0.90 16.45 11.02
N MET A 93 0.01 16.08 10.11
CA MET A 93 1.28 15.40 10.40
C MET A 93 1.13 14.05 11.10
N LYS A 94 0.11 13.27 10.69
CA LYS A 94 -0.09 11.90 11.17
C LYS A 94 0.06 10.88 10.05
N VAL A 95 0.51 9.70 10.41
CA VAL A 95 0.63 8.55 9.53
C VAL A 95 -0.55 7.63 9.76
N LYS A 96 -1.22 7.24 8.68
CA LYS A 96 -2.32 6.27 8.68
C LYS A 96 -2.15 5.23 7.58
N VAL A 97 -2.78 4.07 7.76
CA VAL A 97 -2.87 3.02 6.73
C VAL A 97 -3.90 3.43 5.68
N VAL A 98 -3.52 3.31 4.41
CA VAL A 98 -4.42 3.47 3.25
C VAL A 98 -4.76 2.11 2.65
N ALA A 99 -3.77 1.21 2.56
CA ALA A 99 -3.95 -0.11 2.01
C ALA A 99 -3.02 -1.12 2.68
N GLY A 100 -3.46 -2.38 2.76
CA GLY A 100 -2.80 -3.44 3.50
C GLY A 100 -3.24 -3.49 4.97
N THR A 101 -2.84 -4.54 5.68
CA THR A 101 -3.13 -4.74 7.11
C THR A 101 -1.80 -4.94 7.85
N PRO A 102 -1.50 -4.19 8.93
CA PRO A 102 -0.28 -4.42 9.69
C PRO A 102 -0.22 -5.84 10.26
N LEU A 103 0.98 -6.42 10.35
CA LEU A 103 1.16 -7.83 10.75
C LEU A 103 0.52 -8.16 12.10
N HIS A 104 0.64 -7.27 13.09
CA HIS A 104 0.06 -7.46 14.43
C HIS A 104 -1.48 -7.35 14.48
N CYS A 105 -2.14 -6.93 13.39
CA CYS A 105 -3.60 -6.81 13.30
C CYS A 105 -4.27 -8.10 12.80
N HIS A 106 -3.51 -9.06 12.28
CA HIS A 106 -4.05 -10.30 11.70
C HIS A 106 -4.61 -11.27 12.77
N THR A 107 -4.23 -11.09 14.04
CA THR A 107 -4.60 -11.99 15.14
C THR A 107 -6.04 -11.81 15.65
N HIS A 108 -6.77 -10.78 15.21
CA HIS A 108 -8.14 -10.52 15.69
C HIS A 108 -9.26 -11.21 14.89
N LYS A 109 -8.95 -11.95 13.81
CA LYS A 109 -9.98 -12.71 13.05
C LYS A 109 -10.30 -14.10 13.65
N GLU A 110 -9.43 -14.69 14.49
CA GLU A 110 -9.66 -16.05 15.02
C GLU A 110 -10.46 -16.10 16.34
N ASP A 111 -10.41 -15.04 17.18
CA ASP A 111 -11.07 -15.04 18.50
C ASP A 111 -12.58 -14.71 18.47
N LYS A 112 -13.20 -14.57 17.29
CA LYS A 112 -14.67 -14.43 17.14
C LYS A 112 -15.40 -15.72 16.74
N LYS A 113 -14.79 -16.89 16.90
CA LYS A 113 -15.54 -18.15 16.94
C LYS A 113 -15.82 -18.54 18.40
N GLN A 114 -16.81 -17.89 19.01
CA GLN A 114 -17.41 -18.44 20.23
C GLN A 114 -18.00 -19.82 19.93
N PRO A 115 -17.87 -20.80 20.84
CA PRO A 115 -18.49 -22.11 20.67
C PRO A 115 -19.98 -21.97 21.01
N VAL A 116 -20.82 -21.69 20.01
CA VAL A 116 -22.27 -21.81 20.18
C VAL A 116 -22.67 -23.21 19.71
N MET A 117 -23.19 -23.98 20.67
CA MET A 117 -23.80 -25.29 20.51
C MET A 117 -24.86 -25.31 19.38
N ARG A 118 -24.71 -26.30 18.51
CA ARG A 118 -25.68 -26.94 17.59
C ARG A 118 -27.09 -26.31 17.46
N SER A 119 -27.44 -25.96 16.21
CA SER A 119 -28.64 -26.50 15.54
C SER A 119 -28.50 -26.41 14.02
N GLU A 120 -29.04 -27.39 13.33
CA GLU A 120 -28.78 -27.75 11.93
C GLU A 120 -29.50 -26.87 10.88
N ASN A 121 -28.98 -26.95 9.65
CA ASN A 121 -29.56 -26.58 8.35
C ASN A 121 -29.62 -25.11 7.94
N HIS A 122 -28.49 -24.60 7.44
CA HIS A 122 -28.51 -23.64 6.34
C HIS A 122 -27.43 -23.96 5.31
N HIS A 123 -27.84 -23.97 4.03
CA HIS A 123 -26.99 -24.18 2.86
C HIS A 123 -25.73 -23.32 2.94
N LYS A 124 -24.57 -23.98 2.87
CA LYS A 124 -23.29 -23.32 2.68
C LYS A 124 -23.25 -22.73 1.27
N ASN A 125 -23.76 -21.52 1.10
CA ASN A 125 -23.23 -20.62 0.09
C ASN A 125 -21.88 -20.13 0.61
N GLN A 126 -20.82 -20.86 0.24
CA GLN A 126 -19.46 -20.33 0.30
C GLN A 126 -19.32 -19.24 -0.77
N ASN A 127 -19.90 -18.08 -0.51
CA ASN A 127 -19.37 -16.85 -1.05
C ASN A 127 -18.28 -16.40 -0.10
N SER A 128 -17.07 -16.90 -0.34
CA SER A 128 -15.85 -16.37 0.27
C SER A 128 -15.54 -15.00 -0.36
N ASP A 129 -16.39 -14.01 -0.09
CA ASP A 129 -16.26 -12.63 -0.58
C ASP A 129 -15.62 -11.71 0.48
N ASP A 130 -14.73 -12.23 1.35
CA ASP A 130 -14.23 -11.48 2.52
C ASP A 130 -12.74 -11.68 2.87
N ASP A 131 -11.88 -11.91 1.86
CA ASP A 131 -10.42 -12.00 2.11
C ASP A 131 -9.50 -11.53 0.95
N SER A 132 -10.03 -10.94 -0.12
CA SER A 132 -9.24 -10.56 -1.30
C SER A 132 -9.10 -9.04 -1.54
N SER A 133 -9.87 -8.20 -0.84
CA SER A 133 -9.94 -6.76 -1.11
C SER A 133 -9.00 -5.89 -0.26
N THR A 134 -8.39 -6.42 0.80
CA THR A 134 -7.56 -5.63 1.74
C THR A 134 -6.20 -6.21 2.08
N SER A 135 -5.95 -7.49 1.77
CA SER A 135 -4.63 -8.10 1.97
C SER A 135 -3.74 -7.82 0.77
N LEU A 136 -2.77 -6.92 0.94
CA LEU A 136 -1.71 -6.69 -0.04
C LEU A 136 -0.62 -7.74 0.08
N GLY A 137 -0.08 -8.15 -1.07
CA GLY A 137 1.17 -8.88 -1.14
C GLY A 137 2.38 -7.99 -0.77
N GLN A 138 3.55 -8.30 -1.33
CA GLN A 138 4.67 -7.35 -1.31
C GLN A 138 4.31 -6.18 -2.23
N VAL A 139 4.35 -4.95 -1.71
CA VAL A 139 4.09 -3.76 -2.52
C VAL A 139 5.38 -3.35 -3.22
N LEU A 140 5.34 -3.24 -4.55
CA LEU A 140 6.51 -3.00 -5.40
C LEU A 140 6.61 -1.53 -5.82
N ALA A 141 5.48 -0.92 -6.18
CA ALA A 141 5.41 0.47 -6.63
C ALA A 141 4.01 1.04 -6.39
N LEU A 142 3.92 2.36 -6.35
CA LEU A 142 2.65 3.08 -6.31
C LEU A 142 2.69 4.34 -7.18
N ALA A 143 1.55 4.75 -7.71
CA ALA A 143 1.40 5.97 -8.49
C ALA A 143 -0.04 6.47 -8.47
N PHE A 144 -0.24 7.78 -8.62
CA PHE A 144 -1.57 8.35 -8.81
C PHE A 144 -1.82 8.67 -10.29
N ASN A 145 -3.08 8.52 -10.71
CA ASN A 145 -3.55 9.16 -11.94
C ASN A 145 -4.09 10.57 -11.65
N PRO A 146 -4.36 11.40 -12.67
CA PRO A 146 -4.85 12.77 -12.48
C PRO A 146 -6.20 12.88 -11.77
N SER A 147 -7.04 11.85 -11.79
CA SER A 147 -8.32 11.83 -11.06
C SER A 147 -8.17 11.47 -9.57
N GLY A 148 -6.94 11.17 -9.12
CA GLY A 148 -6.63 10.86 -7.72
C GLY A 148 -6.83 9.41 -7.32
N GLN A 149 -7.00 8.50 -8.29
CA GLN A 149 -6.96 7.06 -8.02
C GLN A 149 -5.51 6.62 -7.82
N LEU A 150 -5.28 5.81 -6.79
CA LEU A 150 -3.99 5.26 -6.43
C LEU A 150 -3.84 3.86 -7.02
N PHE A 151 -2.83 3.67 -7.87
CA PHE A 151 -2.45 2.38 -8.42
C PHE A 151 -1.32 1.78 -7.58
N ILE A 152 -1.45 0.51 -7.24
CA ILE A 152 -0.51 -0.23 -6.40
C ILE A 152 -0.09 -1.47 -7.18
N ALA A 153 1.20 -1.60 -7.48
CA ALA A 153 1.76 -2.84 -8.00
C ALA A 153 2.11 -3.74 -6.81
N ASP A 154 1.52 -4.93 -6.73
CA ASP A 154 1.76 -5.90 -5.67
C ASP A 154 2.12 -7.30 -6.20
N SER A 155 2.83 -8.08 -5.38
CA SER A 155 3.14 -9.48 -5.65
C SER A 155 2.66 -10.36 -4.49
N ASP A 156 1.76 -11.30 -4.75
CA ASP A 156 1.23 -12.19 -3.71
C ASP A 156 2.24 -13.29 -3.30
N SER A 157 1.87 -14.11 -2.30
CA SER A 157 2.73 -15.21 -1.83
C SER A 157 3.02 -16.29 -2.89
N ARG A 158 2.22 -16.35 -3.96
CA ARG A 158 2.39 -17.26 -5.10
C ARG A 158 3.17 -16.61 -6.24
N LYS A 159 3.76 -15.43 -6.00
CA LYS A 159 4.50 -14.62 -6.99
C LYS A 159 3.63 -14.18 -8.17
N VAL A 160 2.31 -14.09 -7.97
CA VAL A 160 1.42 -13.46 -8.95
C VAL A 160 1.54 -11.96 -8.79
N ASN A 161 1.99 -11.29 -9.85
CA ASN A 161 2.10 -9.84 -9.88
C ASN A 161 0.78 -9.24 -10.38
N ALA A 162 0.28 -8.23 -9.68
CA ALA A 162 -0.96 -7.55 -10.03
C ALA A 162 -0.80 -6.03 -9.88
N ILE A 163 -1.71 -5.31 -10.52
CA ILE A 163 -1.97 -3.90 -10.27
C ILE A 163 -3.35 -3.82 -9.64
N ARG A 164 -3.44 -3.16 -8.49
CA ARG A 164 -4.69 -2.81 -7.81
C ARG A 164 -4.93 -1.32 -7.93
N VAL A 165 -6.19 -0.92 -7.92
CA VAL A 165 -6.61 0.48 -7.86
C VAL A 165 -7.32 0.74 -6.55
N VAL A 166 -6.99 1.85 -5.90
CA VAL A 166 -7.68 2.39 -4.71
C VAL A 166 -8.31 3.71 -5.12
N ASP A 167 -9.62 3.82 -4.99
CA ASP A 167 -10.34 5.06 -5.28
C ASP A 167 -10.19 6.09 -4.14
N PRO A 168 -10.54 7.37 -4.36
CA PRO A 168 -10.47 8.39 -3.31
C PRO A 168 -11.35 8.11 -2.08
N ALA A 169 -12.35 7.22 -2.20
CA ALA A 169 -13.18 6.76 -1.09
C ALA A 169 -12.51 5.63 -0.29
N GLY A 170 -11.34 5.15 -0.70
CA GLY A 170 -10.57 4.09 -0.06
C GLY A 170 -10.99 2.68 -0.48
N ARG A 171 -11.84 2.53 -1.50
CA ARG A 171 -12.22 1.20 -2.01
C ARG A 171 -11.15 0.68 -2.94
N MET A 172 -10.78 -0.59 -2.74
CA MET A 172 -9.74 -1.26 -3.52
C MET A 172 -10.37 -2.28 -4.46
N ALA A 173 -9.85 -2.35 -5.69
CA ALA A 173 -10.22 -3.34 -6.69
C ALA A 173 -8.99 -3.79 -7.48
N ASP A 174 -9.12 -4.94 -8.14
CA ASP A 174 -8.11 -5.39 -9.10
C ASP A 174 -8.20 -4.56 -10.37
N PHE A 175 -7.03 -4.25 -10.95
CA PHE A 175 -6.92 -3.48 -12.18
C PHE A 175 -6.27 -4.31 -13.30
N ALA A 176 -5.16 -4.99 -13.02
CA ALA A 176 -4.46 -5.83 -13.99
C ALA A 176 -3.64 -6.96 -13.35
N GLY A 177 -3.22 -7.94 -14.13
CA GLY A 177 -2.25 -8.99 -13.73
C GLY A 177 -2.81 -10.15 -12.92
N ARG A 178 -3.99 -10.01 -12.31
CA ARG A 178 -4.73 -11.14 -11.74
C ARG A 178 -5.67 -11.71 -12.79
N GLY A 179 -5.31 -12.87 -13.35
CA GLY A 179 -6.18 -13.59 -14.26
C GLY A 179 -7.51 -13.87 -13.59
N HIS A 180 -8.61 -13.41 -14.18
CA HIS A 180 -9.93 -13.89 -13.80
C HIS A 180 -9.93 -15.40 -14.04
N PHE A 181 -9.89 -16.20 -12.97
CA PHE A 181 -9.95 -17.67 -13.03
C PHE A 181 -11.28 -18.23 -13.62
N TYR A 182 -12.10 -17.38 -14.25
CA TYR A 182 -13.42 -17.73 -14.76
C TYR A 182 -13.73 -17.31 -16.20
N ASP A 183 -12.84 -16.65 -16.95
CA ASP A 183 -13.07 -16.50 -18.40
C ASP A 183 -11.89 -17.05 -19.20
N LYS A 184 -12.10 -18.26 -19.73
CA LYS A 184 -11.26 -18.97 -20.68
C LYS A 184 -11.27 -18.24 -22.02
N ARG A 185 -10.64 -17.07 -22.08
CA ARG A 185 -10.19 -16.49 -23.35
C ARG A 185 -8.69 -16.27 -23.21
N ASP A 186 -7.96 -17.25 -23.75
CA ASP A 186 -6.52 -17.20 -23.95
C ASP A 186 -6.16 -15.88 -24.66
N CYS A 187 -5.75 -14.90 -23.88
CA CYS A 187 -4.90 -13.84 -24.38
C CYS A 187 -3.51 -14.15 -23.84
N ASP A 188 -2.78 -14.96 -24.60
CA ASP A 188 -1.38 -15.24 -24.33
C ASP A 188 -0.55 -13.99 -24.69
N CYS A 189 -0.22 -13.20 -23.68
CA CYS A 189 0.62 -12.01 -23.82
C CYS A 189 2.10 -12.32 -24.06
N MET A 190 2.47 -13.59 -24.31
CA MET A 190 3.82 -14.01 -24.69
C MET A 190 3.95 -14.50 -26.14
N ALA A 191 2.90 -14.42 -26.97
CA ALA A 191 2.98 -14.88 -28.35
C ALA A 191 3.68 -13.86 -29.27
N THR A 192 5.02 -13.80 -29.22
CA THR A 192 5.81 -13.30 -30.36
C THR A 192 5.79 -14.36 -31.47
N ASN A 193 4.69 -14.45 -32.22
CA ASN A 193 4.73 -14.88 -33.62
C ASN A 193 3.41 -14.60 -34.35
N SER A 194 3.52 -13.72 -35.34
CA SER A 194 2.71 -13.60 -36.55
C SER A 194 1.49 -14.53 -36.69
N SER A 195 0.32 -14.10 -36.20
CA SER A 195 -0.93 -14.10 -36.97
C SER A 195 -2.08 -13.46 -36.19
N GLY A 196 -2.50 -12.28 -36.66
CA GLY A 196 -3.83 -11.68 -36.53
C GLY A 196 -4.72 -12.02 -35.33
N THR A 197 -4.26 -11.84 -34.10
CA THR A 197 -5.12 -11.84 -32.91
C THR A 197 -5.24 -10.41 -32.35
N MET A 198 -6.49 -10.00 -32.07
CA MET A 198 -6.83 -8.63 -31.67
C MET A 198 -6.06 -8.18 -30.42
N PRO A 199 -5.72 -6.88 -30.30
CA PRO A 199 -5.15 -6.36 -29.06
C PRO A 199 -6.18 -6.44 -27.94
N CYS A 200 -5.72 -6.78 -26.74
CA CYS A 200 -6.51 -6.70 -25.52
C CYS A 200 -7.01 -5.24 -25.34
N GLN A 201 -8.33 -5.05 -25.25
CA GLN A 201 -8.94 -3.78 -24.87
C GLN A 201 -9.01 -3.64 -23.35
#